data_AF-A0A359LZK6-F1
#
_entry.id   AF-A0A359LZK6-F1
#
_cell.length_a   1.000
_cell.length_b   1.000
_cell.length_c   1.000
_cell.angle_alpha   90.00
_cell.angle_beta   90.00
_cell.angle_gamma   90.00
#
_symmetry.space_group_name_H-M   'P 1'
#
loop_
_entity.id
_entity.type
_entity.pdbx_description
1 polymer ?
#
loop_
_entity_poly.entity_id
_entity_poly.type
_entity_poly.pdbx_seq_one_letter_code
_entity_poly.pdbx_strand_id
1 'polypeptide(L)' 'AHAALTSILAEGGVRVLDIGQAVIHNALALGLLIELTEETRSSPLLTNLLLRAHELGVQVRFTAITRDEY' A
#
# COMPACT_ATOMS: atom_id res chain seq x y z
N ALA A 1 -1.97 6.53 -11.73
CA ALA A 1 -1.21 5.93 -10.60
C ALA A 1 -2.11 5.58 -9.41
N HIS A 2 -2.88 6.53 -8.85
CA HIS A 2 -3.67 6.31 -7.63
C HIS A 2 -4.66 5.13 -7.70
N ALA A 3 -5.53 5.09 -8.72
CA ALA A 3 -6.54 4.04 -8.87
C ALA A 3 -5.96 2.62 -9.05
N ALA A 4 -4.77 2.48 -9.63
CA ALA A 4 -4.15 1.18 -9.89
C ALA A 4 -3.65 0.53 -8.59
N LEU A 5 -3.04 1.31 -7.70
CA LEU A 5 -2.57 0.82 -6.40
C LEU A 5 -3.75 0.46 -5.48
N THR A 6 -4.81 1.27 -5.48
CA THR A 6 -6.03 0.99 -4.71
C THR A 6 -6.75 -0.27 -5.23
N SER A 7 -6.75 -0.53 -6.55
CA SER A 7 -7.35 -1.75 -7.12
C SER A 7 -6.64 -3.02 -6.64
N ILE A 8 -5.30 -3.01 -6.60
CA ILE A 8 -4.50 -4.16 -6.13
C ILE A 8 -4.80 -4.48 -4.66
N LEU A 9 -4.96 -3.44 -3.84
CA LEU A 9 -5.34 -3.59 -2.44
C LEU A 9 -6.77 -4.13 -2.27
N ALA A 10 -7.71 -3.68 -3.11
CA ALA A 10 -9.08 -4.17 -3.11
C ALA A 10 -9.17 -5.64 -3.57
N GLU A 11 -8.43 -6.01 -4.62
CA GLU A 11 -8.39 -7.38 -5.16
C GLU A 11 -7.75 -8.37 -4.20
N GLY A 12 -6.77 -7.93 -3.42
CA GLY A 12 -6.11 -8.76 -2.42
C GLY A 12 -6.86 -8.91 -1.09
N GLY A 13 -8.08 -8.37 -0.97
CA GLY A 13 -8.89 -8.48 0.25
C GLY A 13 -8.27 -7.82 1.47
N VAL A 14 -7.39 -6.82 1.28
CA VAL A 14 -6.68 -6.16 2.37
C VAL A 14 -7.58 -5.11 3.02
N ARG A 15 -7.66 -5.09 4.35
CA ARG A 15 -8.42 -4.05 5.04
C ARG A 15 -7.58 -2.78 5.17
N VAL A 16 -8.02 -1.70 4.55
CA VAL A 16 -7.39 -0.39 4.70
C VAL A 16 -7.86 0.25 6.01
N LEU A 17 -6.93 0.56 6.90
CA LEU A 17 -7.18 1.19 8.20
C LEU A 17 -7.12 2.71 8.11
N ASP A 18 -6.18 3.25 7.34
CA ASP A 18 -6.02 4.69 7.15
C ASP A 18 -5.43 5.02 5.76
N ILE A 19 -5.80 6.17 5.22
CA ILE A 19 -5.30 6.69 3.95
C ILE A 19 -4.91 8.16 4.16
N GLY A 20 -3.60 8.41 4.19
CA GLY A 20 -3.03 9.75 4.18
C GLY A 20 -2.54 10.12 2.80
N GLN A 21 -2.92 11.28 2.29
CA GLN A 21 -2.38 11.84 1.05
C GLN A 21 -1.75 13.20 1.35
N ALA A 22 -0.47 13.36 1.02
CA ALA A 22 0.21 14.63 1.06
C ALA A 22 0.66 15.01 -0.36
N VAL A 23 0.23 16.19 -0.81
CA VAL A 23 0.69 16.77 -2.06
C VAL A 23 1.80 17.77 -1.73
N ILE A 24 3.03 17.45 -2.12
CA ILE A 24 4.17 18.34 -1.90
C ILE A 24 4.67 18.78 -3.28
N HIS A 25 4.34 20.02 -3.63
CA HIS A 25 4.67 20.71 -4.88
C HIS A 25 4.20 20.03 -6.17
N ASN A 26 4.71 18.85 -6.53
CA ASN A 26 4.28 18.00 -7.65
C ASN A 26 4.49 16.49 -7.36
N ALA A 27 4.89 16.16 -6.14
CA ALA A 27 5.02 14.79 -5.66
C ALA A 27 3.78 14.43 -4.84
N LEU A 28 3.12 13.34 -5.23
CA LEU A 28 2.06 12.73 -4.44
C LEU A 28 2.69 11.73 -3.49
N ALA A 29 2.65 12.02 -2.19
CA ALA A 29 2.96 11.06 -1.14
C ALA A 29 1.66 10.41 -0.67
N LEU A 30 1.55 9.11 -0.88
CA LEU A 30 0.41 8.29 -0.43
C LEU A 30 0.89 7.41 0.74
N GLY A 31 0.37 7.68 1.92
CA GLY A 31 0.47 6.82 3.08
C GLY A 31 -0.77 5.92 3.16
N LEU A 32 -0.56 4.61 3.20
CA LEU A 32 -1.62 3.63 3.36
C LEU A 32 -1.29 2.77 4.57
N LEU A 33 -2.17 2.78 5.56
CA LEU A 33 -2.12 1.81 6.64
C LEU A 33 -3.09 0.68 6.31
N ILE A 34 -2.57 -0.54 6.29
CA ILE A 34 -3.33 -1.74 5.90
C ILE A 34 -3.15 -2.82 6.95
N GLU A 35 -4.23 -3.52 7.28
CA GLU A 35 -4.17 -4.74 8.07
C GLU A 35 -3.98 -5.94 7.15
N LEU A 36 -2.92 -6.71 7.39
CA LEU A 36 -2.65 -7.97 6.71
C LEU A 36 -3.11 -9.11 7.62
N THR A 37 -4.02 -9.96 7.12
CA THR A 37 -4.31 -11.25 7.76
C THR A 37 -3.20 -12.26 7.43
N GLU A 38 -3.17 -13.41 8.09
CA GLU A 38 -2.20 -14.48 7.79
C GLU A 38 -2.29 -14.91 6.31
N GLU A 39 -3.49 -14.95 5.74
CA GLU A 39 -3.71 -15.28 4.32
C GLU A 39 -3.16 -14.19 3.38
N THR A 40 -3.33 -12.91 3.75
CA THR A 40 -2.81 -11.79 2.95
C THR A 40 -1.29 -11.67 3.06
N ARG A 41 -0.72 -12.02 4.22
CA ARG A 41 0.74 -12.02 4.45
C ARG A 41 1.46 -13.05 3.59
N SER A 42 0.84 -14.21 3.35
CA SER A 42 1.38 -15.25 2.46
C SER A 42 1.11 -15.00 0.97
N SER A 43 0.28 -14.02 0.63
CA SER A 43 -0.06 -13.69 -0.75
C SER A 43 1.05 -12.89 -1.46
N PRO A 44 1.16 -12.95 -2.80
CA PRO A 44 2.10 -12.13 -3.56
C PRO A 44 1.71 -10.64 -3.63
N LEU A 45 0.76 -10.18 -2.82
CA LEU A 45 0.21 -8.82 -2.86
C LEU A 45 1.29 -7.75 -2.72
N LEU A 46 2.17 -7.85 -1.73
CA LEU A 46 3.23 -6.85 -1.51
C LEU A 46 4.20 -6.78 -2.70
N THR A 47 4.55 -7.94 -3.27
CA THR A 47 5.39 -8.04 -4.46
C THR A 47 4.70 -7.42 -5.68
N ASN A 48 3.41 -7.69 -5.88
CA ASN A 48 2.63 -7.09 -6.97
C ASN A 48 2.51 -5.57 -6.82
N LEU A 49 2.34 -5.08 -5.58
CA LEU A 49 2.28 -3.65 -5.30
C LEU A 49 3.63 -2.97 -5.57
N LEU A 50 4.75 -3.61 -5.18
CA LEU A 50 6.11 -3.14 -5.49
C LEU A 50 6.35 -3.05 -6.99
N LEU A 51 6.03 -4.10 -7.74
CA LEU A 51 6.25 -4.15 -9.18
C LEU A 51 5.43 -3.06 -9.88
N ARG A 52 4.16 -2.91 -9.51
CA ARG A 52 3.27 -1.88 -10.08
C ARG A 52 3.68 -0.46 -9.70
N ALA A 53 4.14 -0.24 -8.47
CA ALA A 53 4.69 1.05 -8.06
C ALA A 53 5.95 1.40 -8.88
N HIS A 54 6.83 0.42 -9.08
CA HIS A 54 8.04 0.59 -9.89
C HIS A 54 7.71 0.90 -11.36
N GLU A 55 6.78 0.18 -11.98
CA GLU A 55 6.29 0.46 -13.34
C GLU A 55 5.73 1.88 -13.50
N LEU A 56 5.10 2.40 -12.45
CA LEU A 56 4.53 3.75 -12.42
C LEU A 56 5.56 4.83 -12.05
N GLY A 57 6.82 4.46 -11.79
CA GLY A 57 7.87 5.38 -11.34
C GLY A 57 7.64 5.92 -9.92
N VAL A 58 6.83 5.24 -9.12
CA VAL A 58 6.49 5.63 -7.74
C VAL A 58 7.39 4.88 -6.75
N GLN A 59 8.00 5.61 -5.82
CA GLN A 59 8.71 4.99 -4.70
C GLN A 59 7.72 4.58 -3.61
N VAL A 60 7.71 3.29 -3.29
CA VAL A 60 6.92 2.71 -2.20
C VAL A 60 7.86 2.20 -1.12
N ARG A 61 7.47 2.40 0.14
CA ARG A 61 8.15 1.86 1.33
C ARG A 61 7.12 1.17 2.19
N PHE A 62 7.44 -0.04 2.63
CA PHE A 62 6.64 -0.77 3.60
C PHE A 62 7.32 -0.74 4.96
N THR A 63 6.52 -0.51 5.99
CA THR A 63 6.95 -0.61 7.38
C THR A 63 5.92 -1.47 8.08
N ALA A 64 6.36 -2.62 8.58
CA ALA A 64 5.51 -3.46 9.40
C ALA A 64 5.41 -2.81 10.78
N ILE A 65 4.19 -2.49 11.21
CA ILE A 65 3.91 -2.04 12.57
C ILE A 65 3.05 -3.09 13.27
N THR A 66 3.31 -3.30 14.54
CA THR A 66 2.49 -4.21 15.36
C THR A 66 1.29 -3.47 15.94
N ARG A 67 0.27 -4.20 16.40
CA ARG A 67 -0.96 -3.60 16.97
C ARG A 67 -0.71 -2.76 18.22
N ASP A 68 0.43 -2.95 18.89
CA ASP A 68 0.86 -2.21 20.06
C ASP A 68 1.51 -0.86 19.69
N GLU A 69 1.92 -0.69 18.43
CA GLU A 69 2.51 0.54 17.88
C GLU A 69 1.50 1.44 17.14
N TYR A 70 0.22 1.02 17.07
CA TYR A 70 -0.89 1.79 16.50
C TYR A 70 -1.69 2.48 17.59
#